data_AF-A0A7L2W6N7-F1
#
_entry.id   AF-A0A7L2W6N7-F1
#
_cell.length_a   1.000
_cell.length_b   1.000
_cell.length_c   1.000
_cell.angle_alpha   90.00
_cell.angle_beta   90.00
_cell.angle_gamma   90.00
#
_symmetry.space_group_name_H-M   'P 1'
#
loop_
_entity.id
_entity.type
_entity.pdbx_description
1 polymer ?
#
loop_
_entity_poly.entity_id
_entity_poly.type
_entity_poly.pdbx_seq_one_letter_code
_entity_poly.pdbx_strand_id
1 'polypeptide(L)'
;ERLVPYFGQTPRSFLPLPTIKDAYKRFEILITFRPDAADGLLLYNGQRKNSGADFISFGLVGGRPEFRFDAGSGMATIRHPTPLRLGEYHTIRLLRNLTQGSLALDGHPPVNGTSQ
;
A
#
# COMPACT_ATOMS: atom_id res chain seq x y z
N GLU A 1 -27.38 3.45 -5.24
CA GLU A 1 -26.49 2.61 -4.41
C GLU A 1 -25.04 2.79 -4.87
N ARG A 2 -24.08 2.87 -3.96
CA ARG A 2 -22.66 2.97 -4.32
C ARG A 2 -22.10 1.55 -4.42
N LEU A 3 -21.94 1.04 -5.64
CA LEU A 3 -21.27 -0.24 -5.88
C LEU A 3 -19.80 -0.13 -5.45
N VAL A 4 -19.38 -0.97 -4.52
CA VAL A 4 -17.97 -1.13 -4.15
C VAL A 4 -17.37 -2.20 -5.07
N PRO A 5 -16.31 -1.89 -5.85
CA PRO A 5 -15.69 -2.87 -6.73
C PRO A 5 -15.19 -4.09 -5.96
N TYR A 6 -15.41 -5.28 -6.53
CA TYR A 6 -14.90 -6.54 -6.00
C TYR A 6 -13.76 -7.08 -6.88
N PHE A 7 -12.61 -7.39 -6.26
CA PHE A 7 -11.40 -7.82 -6.97
C PHE A 7 -11.11 -9.31 -6.70
N GLY A 8 -11.82 -10.21 -7.39
CA GLY A 8 -11.68 -11.67 -7.25
C GLY A 8 -10.54 -12.32 -8.03
N GLN A 9 -9.63 -11.52 -8.59
CA GLN A 9 -8.44 -11.95 -9.35
C GLN A 9 -8.65 -12.67 -10.70
N THR A 10 -9.80 -13.25 -11.06
CA THR A 10 -9.92 -14.14 -12.24
C THR A 10 -10.14 -13.43 -13.60
N PRO A 11 -9.26 -13.60 -14.62
CA PRO A 11 -7.87 -14.06 -14.56
C PRO A 11 -6.89 -12.95 -14.11
N ARG A 12 -7.32 -11.68 -14.22
CA ARG A 12 -6.72 -10.50 -13.58
C ARG A 12 -7.84 -9.51 -13.26
N SER A 13 -7.80 -8.91 -12.07
CA SER A 13 -8.72 -7.84 -11.68
C SER A 13 -7.91 -6.69 -11.10
N PHE A 14 -7.93 -5.53 -11.75
CA PHE A 14 -7.23 -4.34 -11.31
C PHE A 14 -7.90 -3.08 -11.84
N LEU A 15 -7.66 -1.95 -11.18
CA LEU A 15 -8.08 -0.62 -11.63
C LEU A 15 -6.82 0.22 -11.89
N PRO A 16 -6.55 0.66 -13.13
CA PRO A 16 -5.51 1.64 -13.40
C PRO A 16 -6.00 3.03 -13.04
N LEU A 17 -5.20 3.77 -12.27
CA LEU A 17 -5.44 5.17 -11.94
C LEU A 17 -4.33 6.04 -12.55
N PRO A 18 -4.59 7.33 -12.84
CA PRO A 18 -3.56 8.27 -13.23
C PRO A 18 -2.45 8.36 -12.18
N THR A 19 -1.21 8.59 -12.62
CA THR A 19 -0.08 8.79 -11.71
C THR A 19 -0.29 10.01 -10.83
N ILE A 20 0.03 9.88 -9.54
CA ILE A 20 -0.01 11.00 -8.60
C ILE A 20 1.08 12.01 -9.00
N LYS A 21 0.68 13.26 -9.29
CA LYS A 21 1.60 14.35 -9.60
C LYS A 21 2.45 14.68 -8.38
N ASP A 22 3.72 15.00 -8.61
CA ASP A 22 4.68 15.46 -7.57
C ASP A 22 4.91 14.49 -6.38
N ALA A 23 4.52 13.21 -6.53
CA ALA A 23 4.66 12.18 -5.50
C ALA A 23 6.12 11.79 -5.19
N TYR A 24 7.09 12.31 -5.94
CA TYR A 24 8.52 11.98 -5.80
C TYR A 24 9.11 12.44 -4.46
N LYS A 25 8.58 13.51 -3.85
CA LYS A 25 8.99 13.98 -2.50
C LYS A 25 8.08 13.46 -1.39
N ARG A 26 6.77 13.55 -1.59
CA ARG A 26 5.77 13.24 -0.57
C ARG A 26 4.48 12.74 -1.22
N PHE A 27 3.87 11.73 -0.65
CA PHE A 27 2.50 11.35 -0.97
C PHE A 27 1.78 10.84 0.26
N GLU A 28 0.46 10.87 0.19
CA GLU A 28 -0.44 10.30 1.17
C GLU A 28 -1.56 9.56 0.44
N ILE A 29 -1.85 8.35 0.90
CA ILE A 29 -2.88 7.49 0.32
C ILE A 29 -3.75 6.96 1.45
N LEU A 30 -5.06 7.16 1.35
CA LEU A 30 -6.06 6.62 2.26
C LEU A 30 -6.88 5.57 1.51
N ILE A 31 -6.92 4.35 2.00
CA ILE A 31 -7.61 3.22 1.36
C ILE A 31 -8.51 2.56 2.40
N THR A 32 -9.79 2.44 2.08
CA THR A 32 -10.75 1.61 2.83
C THR A 32 -11.07 0.37 2.00
N PHE A 33 -10.88 -0.81 2.57
CA PHE A 33 -11.09 -2.08 1.88
C PHE A 33 -11.59 -3.17 2.84
N ARG A 34 -12.18 -4.23 2.28
CA ARG A 34 -12.64 -5.41 3.01
C ARG A 34 -11.92 -6.65 2.45
N PRO A 35 -10.91 -7.20 3.14
CA PRO A 35 -10.15 -8.33 2.63
C PRO A 35 -10.90 -9.65 2.86
N ASP A 36 -11.00 -10.46 1.82
CA ASP A 36 -11.51 -11.84 1.90
C ASP A 36 -10.38 -12.88 2.00
N ALA A 37 -9.13 -12.45 1.79
CA ALA A 37 -7.94 -13.30 1.85
C ALA A 37 -6.82 -12.64 2.68
N ALA A 38 -5.97 -13.47 3.27
CA ALA A 38 -4.85 -13.03 4.11
C ALA A 38 -3.67 -12.48 3.29
N ASP A 39 -3.58 -12.82 2.01
CA ASP A 39 -2.48 -12.43 1.12
C ASP A 39 -3.05 -11.78 -0.14
N GLY A 40 -2.44 -10.68 -0.58
CA GLY A 40 -2.87 -10.00 -1.79
C GLY A 40 -2.26 -8.61 -1.96
N LEU A 41 -2.06 -8.21 -3.22
CA LEU A 41 -1.60 -6.88 -3.59
C LEU A 41 -2.79 -5.95 -3.78
N LEU A 42 -2.78 -4.78 -3.12
CA LEU A 42 -3.86 -3.80 -3.20
C LEU A 42 -3.46 -2.56 -4.02
N LEU A 43 -2.21 -2.12 -3.92
CA LEU A 43 -1.68 -0.98 -4.65
C LEU A 43 -0.27 -1.28 -5.13
N TYR A 44 0.03 -0.90 -6.36
CA TYR A 44 1.37 -0.91 -6.90
C TYR A 44 1.58 0.24 -7.88
N ASN A 45 2.72 0.90 -7.78
CA ASN A 45 3.20 1.83 -8.80
C ASN A 45 4.73 1.80 -8.80
N GLY A 46 5.34 1.66 -9.97
CA GLY A 46 6.80 1.55 -10.08
C GLY A 46 7.31 2.03 -11.43
N GLN A 47 8.61 2.32 -11.48
CA GLN A 47 9.29 2.68 -12.72
C GLN A 47 9.31 1.49 -13.70
N ARG A 48 9.49 1.78 -14.99
CA ARG A 48 9.64 0.73 -16.00
C ARG A 48 10.94 -0.03 -15.74
N LYS A 49 10.94 -1.34 -16.05
CA LYS A 49 12.07 -2.28 -15.82
C LYS A 49 13.45 -1.79 -16.29
N ASN A 50 13.50 -0.81 -17.20
CA ASN A 50 14.72 -0.34 -17.84
C ASN A 50 15.20 1.01 -17.27
N SER A 51 14.49 1.61 -16.32
CA SER A 51 14.72 3.00 -15.86
C SER A 51 14.92 3.18 -14.36
N GLY A 52 14.73 2.13 -13.54
CA GLY A 52 15.12 2.18 -12.12
C GLY A 52 14.38 1.19 -11.24
N ALA A 53 14.72 1.22 -9.94
CA ALA A 53 14.23 0.32 -8.92
C ALA A 53 13.09 0.93 -8.07
N ASP A 54 12.72 2.18 -8.32
CA ASP A 54 11.77 2.91 -7.47
C ASP A 54 10.36 2.34 -7.62
N PHE A 55 9.73 2.07 -6.49
CA PHE A 55 8.38 1.58 -6.44
C PHE A 55 7.69 1.96 -5.13
N ILE A 56 6.37 1.82 -5.16
CA ILE A 56 5.53 1.73 -3.98
C ILE A 56 4.66 0.49 -4.13
N SER A 57 4.44 -0.22 -3.02
CA SER A 57 3.48 -1.31 -2.97
C SER A 57 2.80 -1.36 -1.62
N PHE A 58 1.52 -1.66 -1.62
CA PHE A 58 0.77 -1.97 -0.41
C PHE A 58 -0.07 -3.22 -0.62
N GLY A 59 -0.05 -4.11 0.37
CA GLY A 59 -0.76 -5.37 0.33
C GLY A 59 -0.90 -6.01 1.71
N LEU A 60 -1.44 -7.22 1.71
CA LEU A 60 -1.47 -8.10 2.87
C LEU A 60 -0.47 -9.23 2.68
N VAL A 61 0.25 -9.55 3.76
CA VAL A 61 1.11 -10.73 3.87
C VAL A 61 0.76 -11.42 5.18
N GLY A 62 0.23 -12.66 5.12
CA GLY A 62 -0.26 -13.39 6.28
C GLY A 62 -1.25 -12.58 7.13
N GLY A 63 -2.16 -11.86 6.47
CA GLY A 63 -3.20 -11.02 7.05
C GLY A 63 -2.72 -9.65 7.51
N ARG A 64 -1.40 -9.39 7.50
CA ARG A 64 -0.81 -8.16 8.03
C ARG A 64 -0.63 -7.11 6.92
N PRO A 65 -1.10 -5.87 7.13
CA PRO A 65 -0.79 -4.74 6.26
C PRO A 65 0.71 -4.54 6.11
N GLU A 66 1.18 -4.51 4.87
CA GLU A 66 2.59 -4.31 4.53
C GLU A 66 2.72 -3.22 3.46
N PHE A 67 3.41 -2.14 3.81
CA PHE A 67 3.75 -1.03 2.94
C PHE A 67 5.24 -1.05 2.63
N ARG A 68 5.58 -1.10 1.35
CA ARG A 68 6.97 -1.11 0.88
C ARG A 68 7.17 0.00 -0.13
N PHE A 69 8.34 0.62 -0.10
CA PHE A 69 8.73 1.58 -1.10
C PHE A 69 10.25 1.63 -1.26
N ASP A 70 10.69 1.99 -2.46
CA ASP A 70 12.07 2.39 -2.75
C ASP A 70 12.00 3.73 -3.49
N ALA A 71 12.88 4.66 -3.08
CA ALA A 71 12.96 6.01 -3.62
C ALA A 71 14.38 6.36 -4.10
N GLY A 72 15.18 5.34 -4.42
CA GLY A 72 16.53 5.45 -4.94
C GLY A 72 17.63 5.33 -3.88
N SER A 73 17.26 5.15 -2.61
CA SER A 73 18.20 4.96 -1.50
C SER A 73 18.21 3.51 -0.99
N GLY A 74 17.17 2.73 -1.32
CA GLY A 74 17.00 1.35 -0.89
C GLY A 74 15.59 1.10 -0.38
N MET A 75 15.20 -0.16 -0.26
CA MET A 75 13.83 -0.53 0.09
C MET A 75 13.54 -0.33 1.59
N ALA A 76 12.44 0.35 1.89
CA ALA A 76 11.77 0.31 3.20
C ALA A 76 10.67 -0.75 3.22
N THR A 77 10.49 -1.42 4.36
CA THR A 77 9.34 -2.30 4.63
C THR A 77 8.71 -1.94 5.97
N ILE A 78 7.45 -1.51 5.94
CA ILE A 78 6.66 -1.11 7.11
C ILE A 78 5.51 -2.09 7.22
N ARG A 79 5.54 -2.93 8.25
CA ARG A 79 4.53 -3.95 8.47
C ARG A 79 3.81 -3.73 9.78
N HIS A 80 2.48 -3.72 9.73
CA HIS A 80 1.69 -3.62 10.95
C HIS A 80 1.78 -4.94 11.75
N PRO A 81 1.92 -4.88 13.09
CA PRO A 81 2.12 -6.06 13.94
C PRO A 81 0.84 -6.86 14.19
N THR A 82 -0.31 -6.39 13.72
CA THR A 82 -1.60 -7.06 13.94
C THR A 82 -2.22 -7.43 12.59
N PRO A 83 -2.63 -8.70 12.39
CA PRO A 83 -3.38 -9.09 11.21
C PRO A 83 -4.77 -8.45 11.20
N LEU A 84 -5.29 -8.16 10.00
CA LEU A 84 -6.64 -7.66 9.82
C LEU A 84 -7.67 -8.78 10.03
N ARG A 85 -8.86 -8.40 10.49
CA ARG A 85 -10.02 -9.29 10.48
C ARG A 85 -10.56 -9.38 9.05
N LEU A 86 -10.62 -10.59 8.50
CA LEU A 86 -11.19 -10.81 7.17
C LEU A 86 -12.70 -10.57 7.19
N GLY A 87 -13.26 -10.13 6.07
CA GLY A 87 -14.68 -9.82 5.94
C GLY A 87 -15.12 -8.52 6.63
N GLU A 88 -14.20 -7.76 7.23
CA GLU A 88 -14.46 -6.46 7.84
C GLU A 88 -13.79 -5.32 7.07
N TYR A 89 -14.38 -4.12 7.13
CA TYR A 89 -13.76 -2.94 6.53
C TYR A 89 -12.65 -2.42 7.44
N HIS A 90 -11.50 -2.12 6.83
CA HIS A 90 -10.36 -1.48 7.47
C HIS A 90 -9.97 -0.25 6.66
N THR A 91 -9.46 0.77 7.33
CA THR A 91 -8.92 1.96 6.69
C THR A 91 -7.43 2.09 6.97
N ILE A 92 -6.63 2.11 5.90
CA ILE A 92 -5.18 2.27 5.97
C ILE A 92 -4.80 3.65 5.44
N ARG A 93 -3.99 4.36 6.21
CA ARG A 93 -3.32 5.58 5.78
C ARG A 93 -1.83 5.30 5.58
N LEU A 94 -1.37 5.48 4.35
CA LEU A 94 0.03 5.39 3.95
C LEU A 94 0.56 6.80 3.75
N LEU A 95 1.69 7.10 4.38
CA LEU A 95 2.39 8.35 4.18
C LEU A 95 3.84 8.03 3.80
N ARG A 96 4.35 8.76 2.82
CA ARG A 96 5.79 8.84 2.55
C ARG A 96 6.20 10.29 2.49
N ASN A 97 7.32 10.62 3.15
CA ASN A 97 8.01 11.89 3.06
C ASN A 97 9.52 11.65 2.91
N LEU A 98 10.05 11.84 1.70
CA LEU A 98 11.42 11.50 1.34
C LEU A 98 11.72 10.03 1.65
N THR A 99 12.65 9.75 2.57
CA THR A 99 13.03 8.39 3.00
C THR A 99 12.14 7.88 4.13
N GLN A 100 11.36 8.74 4.77
CA GLN A 100 10.50 8.37 5.90
C GLN A 100 9.14 7.90 5.39
N GLY A 101 8.63 6.82 5.96
CA GLY A 101 7.29 6.30 5.68
C GLY A 101 6.53 5.94 6.94
N SER A 102 5.21 5.87 6.83
CA SER A 102 4.35 5.40 7.90
C SER A 102 3.08 4.71 7.39
N LEU A 103 2.56 3.80 8.22
CA LEU A 103 1.34 3.04 8.02
C LEU A 103 0.48 3.16 9.28
N ALA A 104 -0.69 3.79 9.16
CA ALA A 104 -1.69 3.81 10.23
C ALA A 104 -2.91 2.97 9.86
N LEU A 105 -3.43 2.22 10.83
CA LEU A 105 -4.61 1.36 10.71
C LEU A 105 -5.75 1.95 11.55
N ASP A 106 -6.91 2.16 10.94
CA ASP A 106 -8.16 2.57 11.58
C ASP A 106 -8.02 3.82 12.48
N GLY A 107 -7.15 4.75 12.07
CA GLY A 107 -6.89 5.99 12.82
C GLY A 107 -6.00 5.81 14.06
N HIS A 108 -5.53 4.60 14.35
CA HIS A 108 -4.56 4.35 15.42
C HIS A 108 -3.16 4.92 15.09
N PRO A 109 -2.29 5.08 16.10
CA PRO A 109 -0.93 5.54 15.89
C PRO A 109 -0.18 4.74 14.82
N PRO A 110 0.63 5.40 13.98
CA PRO A 110 1.29 4.75 12.87
C PRO A 110 2.46 3.86 13.30
N VAL A 111 2.72 2.84 12.51
CA VAL A 111 4.03 2.17 12.44
C VAL A 111 4.89 2.91 11.43
N ASN A 112 6.13 3.23 11.78
CA ASN A 112 7.04 4.00 10.95
C ASN A 112 8.15 3.11 10.38
N GLY A 113 8.78 3.57 9.29
CA GLY A 113 10.02 3.00 8.78
C GLY A 113 10.72 3.98 7.84
N THR A 114 11.97 3.68 7.53
CA THR A 114 12.84 4.55 6.74
C THR A 114 13.50 3.72 5.64
N SER A 115 13.61 4.27 4.43
CA SER A 115 14.47 3.69 3.39
C SER A 115 15.93 3.87 3.77
N GLN A 116 16.74 2.83 3.53
CA GLN A 116 18.20 2.89 3.73
C GLN A 116 18.85 3.92 2.81
#